data_AF-A0A0E9NDM0-F1
#
_entry.id   AF-A0A0E9NDM0-F1
#
_cell.length_a   1.000
_cell.length_b   1.000
_cell.length_c   1.000
_cell.angle_alpha   90.00
_cell.angle_beta   90.00
_cell.angle_gamma   90.00
#
_symmetry.space_group_name_H-M   'P 1'
#
loop_
_entity.id
_entity.type
_entity.pdbx_description
1 polymer ?
#
loop_
_entity_poly.entity_id
_entity_poly.type
_entity_poly.pdbx_seq_one_letter_code
_entity_poly.pdbx_strand_id
1 'polypeptide(L)'
;MDLVMLTPRVPSAGETLAGTDFHTGPGGKGANQAVATARLAGPDVKVNMIGRVGGDAFGGELVNALKKDGVDTNAVSVDQNTTSGVALILVEESSGQNRIILNPAANFTLTPDLLSKHYDVISRSSLLLTQLETPMETILDGLRYAHENGLTTVLNPAPAPAKGAIPREAFAWIDYLVPNETEAALLTGRSEISTVEEAKEAAKKLLEYGVRKAVIVTLGHQGALILTREDPESAIHVPALKLGPGEVVDTTAAGDCFLGGVAVKLAEGATLKEAIEYGVRASGKSVQKRGAMSSLPKRDEVDGSQRRGSLTIQEPLKRTHSTSMLLTPTSHLPSTLLPPFYSRPPSPLGISRTPTPDPTNTLPSDTLARTTPLTSQAPRPSTEYYGFVLYLLSSLSLLLWLLWSFTPSPWLEGIGITYFPDRWWALALPSWAVVGVGWVYVALYGWNTRVPGMESAGWVVDGYGIVGASGSASPGGGGGGTAGKDRDAVVDLPVGEICEILYGNGRGDDDIDDRIGDE
;
A
#
# COMPACT_ATOMS: atom_id res chain seq x y z
N MET A 1 0.71 1.26 0.16
CA MET A 1 1.21 2.26 1.13
C MET A 1 0.31 3.46 1.04
N ASP A 2 -0.27 3.89 2.15
CA ASP A 2 -1.12 5.07 2.19
C ASP A 2 -0.26 6.26 2.59
N LEU A 3 -0.33 7.33 1.80
CA LEU A 3 0.35 8.60 2.00
C LEU A 3 -0.73 9.65 2.27
N VAL A 4 -0.95 9.94 3.54
CA VAL A 4 -2.09 10.74 3.98
C VAL A 4 -1.64 12.13 4.36
N MET A 5 -2.23 13.14 3.73
CA MET A 5 -1.99 14.54 4.00
C MET A 5 -3.28 15.18 4.50
N LEU A 6 -3.23 15.78 5.69
CA LEU A 6 -4.31 16.64 6.17
C LEU A 6 -4.13 18.02 5.57
N THR A 7 -5.23 18.60 5.12
CA THR A 7 -5.28 19.90 4.45
C THR A 7 -6.49 20.69 4.95
N PRO A 8 -6.42 22.03 5.03
CA PRO A 8 -7.59 22.83 5.40
C PRO A 8 -8.76 22.65 4.43
N ARG A 9 -8.41 22.44 3.14
CA ARG A 9 -9.29 22.09 2.03
C ARG A 9 -8.45 21.46 0.91
N VAL A 10 -9.12 20.82 -0.06
CA VAL A 10 -8.46 20.35 -1.29
C VAL A 10 -7.98 21.55 -2.13
N PRO A 11 -6.74 21.53 -2.66
CA PRO A 11 -6.25 22.57 -3.55
C PRO A 11 -6.97 22.58 -4.90
N SER A 12 -7.18 23.77 -5.45
CA SER A 12 -7.67 23.95 -6.82
C SER A 12 -6.56 23.65 -7.85
N ALA A 13 -6.93 23.49 -9.12
CA ALA A 13 -5.94 23.32 -10.19
C ALA A 13 -4.95 24.51 -10.23
N GLY A 14 -3.65 24.20 -10.24
CA GLY A 14 -2.57 25.19 -10.22
C GLY A 14 -2.27 25.81 -8.85
N GLU A 15 -3.01 25.44 -7.81
CA GLU A 15 -2.84 25.97 -6.46
C GLU A 15 -1.85 25.14 -5.63
N THR A 16 -1.07 25.80 -4.78
CA THR A 16 -0.25 25.16 -3.74
C THR A 16 -0.81 25.53 -2.38
N LEU A 17 -1.13 24.53 -1.56
CA LEU A 17 -1.55 24.71 -0.17
C LEU A 17 -0.56 24.04 0.77
N ALA A 18 -0.33 24.66 1.93
CA ALA A 18 0.39 24.02 3.02
C ALA A 18 -0.53 22.96 3.67
N GLY A 19 -0.07 21.71 3.69
CA GLY A 19 -0.69 20.68 4.51
C GLY A 19 -0.46 20.96 6.00
N THR A 20 -1.38 20.49 6.84
CA THR A 20 -1.34 20.67 8.30
C THR A 20 -0.72 19.48 9.02
N ASP A 21 -0.79 18.29 8.43
CA ASP A 21 -0.19 17.06 8.94
C ASP A 21 0.09 16.08 7.79
N PHE A 22 1.05 15.17 8.00
CA PHE A 22 1.41 14.14 7.04
C PHE A 22 1.78 12.84 7.75
N HIS A 23 1.17 11.74 7.34
CA HIS A 23 1.49 10.41 7.85
C HIS A 23 1.47 9.36 6.75
N THR A 24 2.30 8.34 6.93
CA THR A 24 2.34 7.17 6.07
C THR A 24 1.91 5.94 6.85
N GLY A 25 1.26 4.99 6.19
CA GLY A 25 0.86 3.75 6.85
C GLY A 25 0.55 2.61 5.87
N PRO A 26 0.69 1.35 6.33
CA PRO A 26 0.25 0.21 5.54
C PRO A 26 -1.26 0.27 5.30
N GLY A 27 -1.65 0.00 4.06
CA GLY A 27 -3.03 0.06 3.58
C GLY A 27 -3.23 -0.90 2.40
N GLY A 28 -4.25 -0.62 1.59
CA GLY A 28 -4.74 -1.52 0.53
C GLY A 28 -5.78 -2.51 1.07
N LYS A 29 -6.89 -2.68 0.34
CA LYS A 29 -8.07 -3.42 0.83
C LYS A 29 -7.73 -4.85 1.19
N GLY A 30 -6.98 -5.55 0.33
CA GLY A 30 -6.57 -6.93 0.60
C GLY A 30 -5.75 -7.06 1.87
N ALA A 31 -4.78 -6.16 2.09
CA ALA A 31 -3.96 -6.16 3.29
C ALA A 31 -4.77 -5.78 4.55
N ASN A 32 -5.64 -4.76 4.46
CA ASN A 32 -6.52 -4.37 5.55
C ASN A 32 -7.46 -5.52 5.96
N GLN A 33 -8.07 -6.20 4.98
CA GLN A 33 -8.96 -7.34 5.21
C GLN A 33 -8.20 -8.54 5.80
N ALA A 34 -6.98 -8.82 5.33
CA ALA A 34 -6.14 -9.88 5.89
C ALA A 34 -5.76 -9.60 7.35
N VAL A 35 -5.32 -8.38 7.67
CA VAL A 35 -4.98 -7.99 9.05
C VAL A 35 -6.20 -7.95 9.95
N ALA A 36 -7.34 -7.44 9.47
CA ALA A 36 -8.59 -7.47 10.22
C ALA A 36 -8.98 -8.91 10.56
N THR A 37 -8.90 -9.81 9.58
CA THR A 37 -9.17 -11.24 9.79
C THR A 37 -8.20 -11.83 10.81
N ALA A 38 -6.90 -11.57 10.70
CA ALA A 38 -5.88 -12.14 11.58
C ALA A 38 -5.98 -11.63 13.02
N ARG A 39 -6.27 -10.33 13.24
CA ARG A 39 -6.48 -9.76 14.59
C ARG A 39 -7.74 -10.28 15.27
N LEU A 40 -8.75 -10.66 14.49
CA LEU A 40 -10.02 -11.21 14.98
C LEU A 40 -10.02 -12.75 15.05
N ALA A 41 -9.04 -13.40 14.42
CA ALA A 41 -8.89 -14.85 14.33
C ALA A 41 -8.80 -15.53 15.70
N GLY A 42 -9.47 -16.68 15.80
CA GLY A 42 -9.24 -17.63 16.88
C GLY A 42 -7.95 -18.42 16.62
N PRO A 43 -7.48 -19.24 17.57
CA PRO A 43 -6.23 -20.00 17.43
C PRO A 43 -6.24 -20.97 16.25
N ASP A 44 -7.42 -21.40 15.80
CA ASP A 44 -7.61 -22.39 14.72
C ASP A 44 -7.74 -21.76 13.33
N VAL A 45 -7.87 -20.42 13.24
CA VAL A 45 -8.00 -19.70 11.97
C VAL A 45 -6.66 -19.16 11.54
N LYS A 46 -6.17 -19.62 10.39
CA LYS A 46 -4.94 -19.13 9.76
C LYS A 46 -5.29 -18.24 8.58
N VAL A 47 -4.57 -17.13 8.42
CA VAL A 47 -4.76 -16.18 7.32
C VAL A 47 -3.53 -16.22 6.42
N ASN A 48 -3.74 -16.51 5.14
CA ASN A 48 -2.70 -16.46 4.11
C ASN A 48 -2.99 -15.27 3.20
N MET A 49 -1.98 -14.46 2.92
CA MET A 49 -2.07 -13.38 1.93
C MET A 49 -1.41 -13.82 0.63
N ILE A 50 -2.17 -13.75 -0.46
CA ILE A 50 -1.63 -13.84 -1.83
C ILE A 50 -1.64 -12.43 -2.40
N GLY A 51 -0.49 -11.97 -2.88
CA GLY A 51 -0.36 -10.60 -3.38
C GLY A 51 1.03 -10.33 -3.95
N ARG A 52 1.27 -9.08 -4.35
CA ARG A 52 2.56 -8.68 -4.91
C ARG A 52 2.93 -7.26 -4.49
N VAL A 53 4.16 -7.09 -4.02
CA VAL A 53 4.74 -5.78 -3.65
C VAL A 53 5.91 -5.45 -4.56
N GLY A 54 6.34 -4.19 -4.59
CA GLY A 54 7.51 -3.77 -5.38
C GLY A 54 8.83 -4.07 -4.68
N GLY A 55 9.92 -4.01 -5.44
CA GLY A 55 11.30 -4.12 -4.95
C GLY A 55 11.82 -2.89 -4.20
N ASP A 56 10.92 -2.01 -3.76
CA ASP A 56 11.22 -0.76 -3.08
C ASP A 56 11.14 -0.89 -1.54
N ALA A 57 11.48 0.19 -0.83
CA ALA A 57 11.46 0.22 0.62
C ALA A 57 10.05 -0.05 1.21
N PHE A 58 9.00 0.38 0.52
CA PHE A 58 7.62 0.14 0.94
C PHE A 58 7.27 -1.35 0.90
N GLY A 59 7.80 -2.12 -0.06
CA GLY A 59 7.52 -3.55 -0.16
C GLY A 59 7.91 -4.30 1.11
N GLY A 60 9.10 -4.03 1.64
CA GLY A 60 9.56 -4.59 2.91
C GLY A 60 8.68 -4.18 4.10
N GLU A 61 8.30 -2.90 4.17
CA GLU A 61 7.43 -2.38 5.24
C GLU A 61 6.04 -3.02 5.24
N LEU A 62 5.40 -3.11 4.07
CA LEU A 62 4.07 -3.70 3.89
C LEU A 62 4.04 -5.18 4.28
N VAL A 63 5.04 -5.96 3.84
CA VAL A 63 5.15 -7.38 4.21
C VAL A 63 5.40 -7.56 5.70
N ASN A 64 6.22 -6.70 6.32
CA ASN A 64 6.48 -6.75 7.75
C ASN A 64 5.24 -6.38 8.58
N ALA A 65 4.42 -5.43 8.11
CA ALA A 65 3.16 -5.08 8.77
C ALA A 65 2.20 -6.29 8.81
N LEU A 66 2.04 -7.01 7.70
CA LEU A 66 1.25 -8.25 7.63
C LEU A 66 1.76 -9.31 8.62
N LYS A 67 3.08 -9.58 8.61
CA LYS A 67 3.71 -10.58 9.50
C LYS A 67 3.50 -10.25 10.98
N LYS A 68 3.60 -8.97 11.35
CA LYS A 68 3.43 -8.50 12.73
C LYS A 68 2.04 -8.84 13.27
N ASP A 69 1.02 -8.85 12.42
CA ASP A 69 -0.36 -9.18 12.77
C ASP A 69 -0.71 -10.66 12.55
N GLY A 70 0.27 -11.53 12.30
CA GLY A 70 0.08 -12.98 12.21
C GLY A 70 -0.43 -13.49 10.87
N VAL A 71 -0.36 -12.67 9.81
CA VAL A 71 -0.70 -13.08 8.44
C VAL A 71 0.48 -13.85 7.84
N ASP A 72 0.22 -15.03 7.28
CA ASP A 72 1.20 -15.77 6.48
C ASP A 72 1.40 -15.05 5.14
N THR A 73 2.66 -14.73 4.83
CA THR A 73 3.07 -13.93 3.67
C THR A 73 3.94 -14.71 2.69
N ASN A 74 4.01 -16.04 2.80
CA ASN A 74 4.80 -16.89 1.90
C ASN A 74 4.34 -16.80 0.44
N ALA A 75 3.07 -16.46 0.21
CA ALA A 75 2.49 -16.24 -1.11
C ALA A 75 2.43 -14.74 -1.51
N VAL A 76 3.11 -13.85 -0.78
CA VAL A 76 3.33 -12.46 -1.20
C VAL A 76 4.64 -12.39 -1.97
N SER A 77 4.53 -12.19 -3.28
CA SER A 77 5.69 -12.11 -4.18
C SER A 77 6.24 -10.68 -4.27
N VAL A 78 7.50 -10.54 -4.68
CA VAL A 78 8.14 -9.23 -4.88
C VAL A 78 8.43 -9.05 -6.38
N ASP A 79 8.00 -7.92 -6.94
CA ASP A 79 8.37 -7.50 -8.28
C ASP A 79 9.54 -6.51 -8.23
N GLN A 80 10.73 -6.97 -8.62
CA GLN A 80 11.94 -6.15 -8.60
C GLN A 80 11.93 -5.03 -9.65
N ASN A 81 11.01 -5.05 -10.61
CA ASN A 81 10.98 -4.13 -11.74
C ASN A 81 9.95 -3.00 -11.58
N THR A 82 9.24 -2.93 -10.46
CA THR A 82 8.22 -1.89 -10.22
C THR A 82 8.15 -1.52 -8.74
N THR A 83 7.44 -0.44 -8.46
CA THR A 83 7.18 0.05 -7.10
C THR A 83 6.02 -0.69 -6.45
N SER A 84 5.93 -0.63 -5.13
CA SER A 84 4.75 -1.02 -4.39
C SER A 84 3.57 -0.10 -4.71
N GLY A 85 2.34 -0.61 -4.57
CA GLY A 85 1.15 0.23 -4.74
C GLY A 85 1.10 1.35 -3.69
N VAL A 86 0.69 2.55 -4.13
CA VAL A 86 0.63 3.76 -3.30
C VAL A 86 -0.73 4.43 -3.46
N ALA A 87 -1.35 4.82 -2.35
CA ALA A 87 -2.54 5.66 -2.32
C ALA A 87 -2.18 7.03 -1.73
N LEU A 88 -2.34 8.10 -2.51
CA LEU A 88 -2.25 9.48 -2.03
C LEU A 88 -3.63 9.90 -1.54
N ILE A 89 -3.74 10.24 -0.26
CA ILE A 89 -5.00 10.55 0.41
C ILE A 89 -4.92 11.99 0.92
N LEU A 90 -5.78 12.85 0.37
CA LEU A 90 -6.00 14.19 0.91
C LEU A 90 -7.20 14.14 1.83
N VAL A 91 -7.06 14.62 3.06
CA VAL A 91 -8.17 14.71 4.03
C VAL A 91 -8.40 16.18 4.37
N GLU A 92 -9.64 16.64 4.20
CA GLU A 92 -10.06 17.98 4.57
C GLU A 92 -10.35 18.04 6.07
N GLU A 93 -9.64 18.89 6.83
CA GLU A 93 -9.81 19.00 8.28
C GLU A 93 -11.21 19.46 8.68
N SER A 94 -11.78 20.37 7.89
CA SER A 94 -13.07 21.00 8.20
C SER A 94 -14.25 20.03 8.07
N SER A 95 -14.18 19.09 7.12
CA SER A 95 -15.30 18.21 6.76
C SER A 95 -15.02 16.73 7.03
N GLY A 96 -13.76 16.33 7.20
CA GLY A 96 -13.32 14.93 7.24
C GLY A 96 -13.43 14.21 5.90
N GLN A 97 -13.83 14.91 4.82
CA GLN A 97 -13.92 14.34 3.48
C GLN A 97 -12.53 13.99 2.95
N ASN A 98 -12.43 12.88 2.21
CA ASN A 98 -11.17 12.46 1.61
C ASN A 98 -11.24 12.40 0.08
N ARG A 99 -10.07 12.51 -0.56
CA ARG A 99 -9.85 12.27 -1.99
C ARG A 99 -8.64 11.37 -2.13
N ILE A 100 -8.79 10.29 -2.90
CA ILE A 100 -7.79 9.23 -3.00
C ILE A 100 -7.35 9.12 -4.46
N ILE A 101 -6.04 9.17 -4.70
CA ILE A 101 -5.41 8.85 -5.97
C ILE A 101 -4.57 7.58 -5.75
N LEU A 102 -4.88 6.51 -6.48
CA LEU A 102 -4.21 5.23 -6.36
C LEU A 102 -3.27 4.99 -7.55
N ASN A 103 -2.01 4.66 -7.27
CA ASN A 103 -1.14 3.97 -8.20
C ASN A 103 -1.05 2.49 -7.80
N PRO A 104 -1.64 1.56 -8.55
CA PRO A 104 -1.65 0.14 -8.18
C PRO A 104 -0.29 -0.54 -8.26
N ALA A 105 0.57 -0.11 -9.19
CA ALA A 105 1.92 -0.63 -9.43
C ALA A 105 2.02 -2.18 -9.32
N ALA A 106 2.87 -2.72 -8.44
CA ALA A 106 3.06 -4.16 -8.25
C ALA A 106 1.77 -4.98 -8.03
N ASN A 107 0.71 -4.39 -7.45
CA ASN A 107 -0.56 -5.11 -7.27
C ASN A 107 -1.14 -5.58 -8.62
N PHE A 108 -0.98 -4.75 -9.66
CA PHE A 108 -1.50 -5.02 -11.00
C PHE A 108 -0.56 -5.85 -11.87
N THR A 109 0.58 -6.31 -11.32
CA THR A 109 1.45 -7.28 -11.97
C THR A 109 1.21 -8.71 -11.48
N LEU A 110 0.22 -8.93 -10.61
CA LEU A 110 -0.23 -10.27 -10.21
C LEU A 110 -1.12 -10.87 -11.31
N THR A 111 -0.54 -11.68 -12.18
CA THR A 111 -1.24 -12.35 -13.30
C THR A 111 -1.86 -13.69 -12.89
N PRO A 112 -2.79 -14.26 -13.68
CA PRO A 112 -3.31 -15.61 -13.45
C PRO A 112 -2.20 -16.68 -13.38
N ASP A 113 -1.17 -16.57 -14.24
CA ASP A 113 -0.02 -17.48 -14.21
C ASP A 113 0.75 -17.42 -12.89
N LEU A 114 0.87 -16.23 -12.28
CA LEU A 114 1.50 -16.09 -10.96
C LEU A 114 0.58 -16.61 -9.86
N LEU A 115 -0.72 -16.35 -9.94
CA LEU A 115 -1.71 -16.88 -9.00
C LEU A 115 -1.74 -18.42 -9.00
N SER A 116 -1.62 -19.04 -10.18
CA SER A 116 -1.66 -20.50 -10.35
C SER A 116 -0.57 -21.23 -9.56
N LYS A 117 0.56 -20.56 -9.29
CA LYS A 117 1.65 -21.08 -8.45
C LYS A 117 1.30 -21.20 -6.97
N HIS A 118 0.18 -20.60 -6.56
CA HIS A 118 -0.34 -20.56 -5.19
C HIS A 118 -1.72 -21.24 -5.07
N TYR A 119 -2.14 -21.99 -6.08
CA TYR A 119 -3.38 -22.79 -6.03
C TYR A 119 -3.38 -23.84 -4.92
N ASP A 120 -2.22 -24.32 -4.49
CA ASP A 120 -2.09 -25.22 -3.33
C ASP A 120 -2.49 -24.53 -2.01
N VAL A 121 -2.19 -23.23 -1.87
CA VAL A 121 -2.63 -22.41 -0.73
C VAL A 121 -4.14 -22.20 -0.78
N ILE A 122 -4.67 -21.91 -1.96
CA ILE A 122 -6.12 -21.72 -2.16
C ILE A 122 -6.87 -23.02 -1.85
N SER A 123 -6.51 -24.15 -2.47
CA SER A 123 -7.20 -25.43 -2.29
C SER A 123 -7.18 -25.99 -0.85
N ARG A 124 -6.23 -25.57 -0.01
CA ARG A 124 -6.15 -25.94 1.41
C ARG A 124 -6.89 -24.99 2.34
N SER A 125 -7.45 -23.89 1.82
CA SER A 125 -8.21 -22.91 2.59
C SER A 125 -9.69 -23.27 2.62
N SER A 126 -10.43 -22.78 3.60
CA SER A 126 -11.89 -22.94 3.68
C SER A 126 -12.65 -21.82 2.95
N LEU A 127 -12.01 -20.65 2.81
CA LEU A 127 -12.60 -19.44 2.27
C LEU A 127 -11.56 -18.65 1.46
N LEU A 128 -11.95 -18.13 0.30
CA LEU A 128 -11.20 -17.15 -0.48
C LEU A 128 -11.93 -15.79 -0.43
N LEU A 129 -11.26 -14.77 0.11
CA LEU A 129 -11.74 -13.38 0.16
C LEU A 129 -10.96 -12.54 -0.85
N THR A 130 -11.67 -11.85 -1.74
CA THR A 130 -11.09 -11.04 -2.82
C THR A 130 -11.69 -9.64 -2.88
N GLN A 131 -10.96 -8.72 -3.50
CA GLN A 131 -11.37 -7.35 -3.81
C GLN A 131 -10.96 -7.01 -5.25
N LEU A 132 -11.22 -5.78 -5.73
CA LEU A 132 -10.91 -5.36 -7.10
C LEU A 132 -9.67 -4.45 -7.22
N GLU A 133 -8.68 -4.63 -6.34
CA GLU A 133 -7.39 -3.91 -6.36
C GLU A 133 -6.23 -4.75 -6.94
N THR A 134 -6.56 -5.82 -7.66
CA THR A 134 -5.63 -6.61 -8.49
C THR A 134 -6.27 -6.81 -9.88
N PRO A 135 -5.56 -7.35 -10.88
CA PRO A 135 -6.13 -7.49 -12.22
C PRO A 135 -7.40 -8.35 -12.21
N MET A 136 -8.42 -7.91 -12.94
CA MET A 136 -9.74 -8.54 -12.94
C MET A 136 -9.64 -10.01 -13.34
N GLU A 137 -8.85 -10.32 -14.37
CA GLU A 137 -8.61 -11.68 -14.85
C GLU A 137 -8.05 -12.60 -13.76
N THR A 138 -7.18 -12.08 -12.89
CA THR A 138 -6.59 -12.82 -11.77
C THR A 138 -7.64 -13.09 -10.69
N ILE A 139 -8.48 -12.11 -10.38
CA ILE A 139 -9.57 -12.26 -9.41
C ILE A 139 -10.57 -13.30 -9.90
N LEU A 140 -10.96 -13.21 -11.17
CA LEU A 140 -11.90 -14.14 -11.81
C LEU A 140 -11.34 -15.57 -11.84
N ASP A 141 -10.07 -15.73 -12.16
CA ASP A 141 -9.40 -17.03 -12.16
C ASP A 141 -9.34 -17.64 -10.74
N GLY A 142 -9.00 -16.84 -9.73
CA GLY A 142 -9.00 -17.27 -8.33
C GLY A 142 -10.39 -17.65 -7.82
N LEU A 143 -11.42 -16.85 -8.12
CA LEU A 143 -12.81 -17.14 -7.77
C LEU A 143 -13.30 -18.43 -8.42
N ARG A 144 -13.04 -18.60 -9.72
CA ARG A 144 -13.37 -19.84 -10.46
C ARG A 144 -12.69 -21.05 -9.84
N TYR A 145 -11.38 -20.98 -9.62
CA TYR A 145 -10.61 -22.09 -9.04
C TYR A 145 -11.09 -22.45 -7.62
N ALA A 146 -11.30 -21.45 -6.76
CA ALA A 146 -11.82 -21.67 -5.41
C ALA A 146 -13.22 -22.31 -5.43
N HIS A 147 -14.11 -21.82 -6.29
CA HIS A 147 -15.44 -22.38 -6.48
C HIS A 147 -15.40 -23.84 -6.94
N GLU A 148 -14.59 -24.16 -7.96
CA GLU A 148 -14.41 -25.52 -8.50
C GLU A 148 -13.84 -26.50 -7.45
N ASN A 149 -13.06 -26.00 -6.49
CA ASN A 149 -12.48 -26.78 -5.39
C ASN A 149 -13.34 -26.77 -4.11
N GLY A 150 -14.57 -26.24 -4.16
CA GLY A 150 -15.52 -26.30 -3.06
C GLY A 150 -15.25 -25.31 -1.91
N LEU A 151 -14.42 -24.29 -2.13
CA LEU A 151 -14.22 -23.23 -1.16
C LEU A 151 -15.42 -22.29 -1.10
N THR A 152 -15.57 -21.63 0.05
CA THR A 152 -16.44 -20.46 0.16
C THR A 152 -15.77 -19.27 -0.52
N THR A 153 -16.45 -18.61 -1.46
CA THR A 153 -15.92 -17.46 -2.18
C THR A 153 -16.61 -16.16 -1.75
N VAL A 154 -15.82 -15.18 -1.32
CA VAL A 154 -16.29 -13.84 -0.95
C VAL A 154 -15.65 -12.81 -1.88
N LEU A 155 -16.48 -12.03 -2.56
CA LEU A 155 -16.03 -10.89 -3.35
C LEU A 155 -16.54 -9.59 -2.72
N ASN A 156 -15.61 -8.71 -2.39
CA ASN A 156 -15.89 -7.29 -2.17
C ASN A 156 -15.63 -6.53 -3.47
N PRO A 157 -16.65 -6.05 -4.20
CA PRO A 157 -16.47 -5.43 -5.51
C PRO A 157 -15.98 -3.97 -5.39
N ALA A 158 -14.87 -3.77 -4.68
CA ALA A 158 -14.30 -2.47 -4.34
C ALA A 158 -12.84 -2.35 -4.85
N PRO A 159 -12.45 -1.23 -5.48
CA PRO A 159 -13.33 -0.16 -5.95
C PRO A 159 -14.36 -0.67 -6.97
N ALA A 160 -15.51 0.00 -7.05
CA ALA A 160 -16.57 -0.38 -7.96
C ALA A 160 -16.02 -0.46 -9.40
N PRO A 161 -16.18 -1.59 -10.09
CA PRO A 161 -15.66 -1.70 -11.44
C PRO A 161 -16.57 -0.95 -12.41
N ALA A 162 -16.05 -0.65 -13.60
CA ALA A 162 -16.88 -0.11 -14.67
C ALA A 162 -18.07 -1.05 -14.96
N LYS A 163 -19.19 -0.47 -15.41
CA LYS A 163 -20.41 -1.23 -15.71
C LYS A 163 -20.10 -2.34 -16.71
N GLY A 164 -20.45 -3.58 -16.36
CA GLY A 164 -20.25 -4.76 -17.21
C GLY A 164 -18.84 -5.35 -17.18
N ALA A 165 -17.93 -4.84 -16.34
CA ALA A 165 -16.57 -5.37 -16.26
C ALA A 165 -16.46 -6.76 -15.61
N ILE A 166 -17.44 -7.14 -14.76
CA ILE A 166 -17.55 -8.51 -14.24
C ILE A 166 -18.46 -9.29 -15.20
N PRO A 167 -17.95 -10.32 -15.90
CA PRO A 167 -18.76 -11.16 -16.78
C PRO A 167 -19.90 -11.84 -16.03
N ARG A 168 -21.04 -12.07 -16.70
CA ARG A 168 -22.27 -12.57 -16.06
C ARG A 168 -22.05 -13.95 -15.43
N GLU A 169 -21.32 -14.80 -16.13
CA GLU A 169 -20.93 -16.15 -15.71
C GLU A 169 -20.09 -16.15 -14.44
N ALA A 170 -19.29 -15.10 -14.19
CA ALA A 170 -18.43 -15.04 -13.02
C ALA A 170 -19.21 -14.88 -11.71
N PHE A 171 -20.41 -14.31 -11.76
CA PHE A 171 -21.27 -14.24 -10.57
C PHE A 171 -21.64 -15.62 -10.04
N ALA A 172 -21.65 -16.65 -10.89
CA ALA A 172 -21.89 -18.03 -10.48
C ALA A 172 -20.72 -18.64 -9.69
N TRP A 173 -19.55 -17.97 -9.62
CA TRP A 173 -18.42 -18.41 -8.79
C TRP A 173 -18.37 -17.72 -7.43
N ILE A 174 -19.30 -16.81 -7.14
CA ILE A 174 -19.32 -15.99 -5.93
C ILE A 174 -20.41 -16.49 -5.00
N ASP A 175 -20.02 -17.00 -3.82
CA ASP A 175 -20.96 -17.36 -2.76
C ASP A 175 -21.55 -16.13 -2.09
N TYR A 176 -20.67 -15.21 -1.67
CA TYR A 176 -21.04 -13.99 -0.97
C TYR A 176 -20.49 -12.76 -1.69
N LEU A 177 -21.39 -11.89 -2.16
CA LEU A 177 -21.03 -10.60 -2.76
C LEU A 177 -21.31 -9.49 -1.74
N VAL A 178 -20.31 -8.66 -1.44
CA VAL A 178 -20.37 -7.67 -0.36
C VAL A 178 -20.06 -6.25 -0.85
N PRO A 179 -20.99 -5.58 -1.56
CA PRO A 179 -20.83 -4.19 -1.98
C PRO A 179 -21.24 -3.19 -0.87
N ASN A 180 -20.79 -1.95 -0.97
CA ASN A 180 -21.49 -0.80 -0.36
C ASN A 180 -22.60 -0.24 -1.27
N GLU A 181 -23.30 0.80 -0.82
CA GLU A 181 -24.38 1.46 -1.57
C GLU A 181 -23.93 1.94 -2.97
N THR A 182 -22.77 2.61 -3.07
CA THR A 182 -22.23 3.12 -4.33
C THR A 182 -21.83 1.98 -5.28
N GLU A 183 -21.17 0.95 -4.77
CA GLU A 183 -20.75 -0.23 -5.53
C GLU A 183 -21.97 -1.03 -6.02
N ALA A 184 -22.99 -1.21 -5.17
CA ALA A 184 -24.23 -1.88 -5.54
C ALA A 184 -25.00 -1.08 -6.61
N ALA A 185 -25.04 0.25 -6.51
CA ALA A 185 -25.65 1.11 -7.51
C ALA A 185 -24.95 0.94 -8.87
N LEU A 186 -23.61 1.00 -8.90
CA LEU A 186 -22.82 0.87 -10.11
C LEU A 186 -22.95 -0.51 -10.78
N LEU A 187 -22.89 -1.60 -9.99
CA LEU A 187 -23.06 -2.96 -10.50
C LEU A 187 -24.46 -3.21 -11.08
N THR A 188 -25.47 -2.56 -10.50
CA THR A 188 -26.87 -2.71 -10.94
C THR A 188 -27.30 -1.68 -11.98
N GLY A 189 -26.44 -0.71 -12.29
CA GLY A 189 -26.69 0.37 -13.25
C GLY A 189 -27.67 1.43 -12.74
N ARG A 190 -27.79 1.61 -11.41
CA ARG A 190 -28.53 2.71 -10.77
C ARG A 190 -27.59 3.91 -10.57
N SER A 191 -28.15 5.11 -10.51
CA SER A 191 -27.39 6.33 -10.20
C SER A 191 -26.96 6.38 -8.74
N GLU A 192 -27.86 5.99 -7.84
CA GLU A 192 -27.63 5.97 -6.40
C GLU A 192 -28.52 4.91 -5.72
N ILE A 193 -28.17 4.60 -4.48
CA ILE A 193 -28.97 3.83 -3.53
C ILE A 193 -28.94 4.62 -2.24
N SER A 194 -30.10 5.10 -1.81
CA SER A 194 -30.25 6.03 -0.68
C SER A 194 -31.15 5.44 0.41
N THR A 195 -31.84 4.33 0.13
CA THR A 195 -32.76 3.67 1.08
C THR A 195 -32.49 2.18 1.21
N VAL A 196 -32.91 1.60 2.35
CA VAL A 196 -32.81 0.17 2.61
C VAL A 196 -33.59 -0.66 1.58
N GLU A 197 -34.73 -0.17 1.10
CA GLU A 197 -35.51 -0.86 0.06
C GLU A 197 -34.80 -0.83 -1.31
N GLU A 198 -34.18 0.29 -1.69
CA GLU A 198 -33.37 0.32 -2.91
C GLU A 198 -32.15 -0.61 -2.83
N ALA A 199 -31.53 -0.71 -1.65
CA ALA A 199 -30.45 -1.66 -1.40
C ALA A 199 -30.95 -3.11 -1.54
N LYS A 200 -32.17 -3.41 -1.09
CA LYS A 200 -32.82 -4.71 -1.27
C LYS A 200 -33.08 -5.03 -2.73
N GLU A 201 -33.61 -4.08 -3.50
CA GLU A 201 -33.82 -4.24 -4.95
C GLU A 201 -32.51 -4.50 -5.69
N ALA A 202 -31.45 -3.76 -5.34
CA ALA A 202 -30.13 -3.95 -5.91
C ALA A 202 -29.56 -5.33 -5.57
N ALA A 203 -29.69 -5.76 -4.30
CA ALA A 203 -29.29 -7.09 -3.86
C ALA A 203 -30.05 -8.20 -4.62
N LYS A 204 -31.36 -8.03 -4.83
CA LYS A 204 -32.20 -8.98 -5.58
C LYS A 204 -31.71 -9.12 -7.02
N LYS A 205 -31.43 -8.00 -7.69
CA LYS A 205 -30.86 -7.99 -9.04
C LYS A 205 -29.50 -8.69 -9.09
N LEU A 206 -28.64 -8.48 -8.08
CA LEU A 206 -27.34 -9.16 -8.01
C LEU A 206 -27.46 -10.67 -7.73
N LEU A 207 -28.48 -11.11 -6.99
CA LEU A 207 -28.81 -12.54 -6.89
C LEU A 207 -29.24 -13.09 -8.25
N GLU A 208 -30.11 -12.40 -8.99
CA GLU A 208 -30.46 -12.76 -10.37
C GLU A 208 -29.23 -12.78 -11.30
N TYR A 209 -28.14 -12.10 -10.92
CA TYR A 209 -26.88 -12.14 -11.67
C TYR A 209 -26.16 -13.48 -11.59
N GLY A 210 -26.38 -14.24 -10.52
CA GLY A 210 -25.79 -15.56 -10.37
C GLY A 210 -25.18 -15.83 -9.01
N VAL A 211 -25.07 -14.80 -8.14
CA VAL A 211 -24.50 -14.94 -6.79
C VAL A 211 -25.16 -16.10 -6.04
N ARG A 212 -24.35 -17.04 -5.54
CA ARG A 212 -24.83 -18.37 -5.18
C ARG A 212 -25.57 -18.42 -3.85
N LYS A 213 -25.08 -17.72 -2.82
CA LYS A 213 -25.63 -17.82 -1.45
C LYS A 213 -26.31 -16.54 -0.99
N ALA A 214 -25.59 -15.42 -0.96
CA ALA A 214 -26.17 -14.15 -0.51
C ALA A 214 -25.45 -12.91 -1.04
N VAL A 215 -26.20 -11.81 -1.08
CA VAL A 215 -25.68 -10.46 -1.31
C VAL A 215 -25.81 -9.67 0.00
N ILE A 216 -24.71 -9.04 0.42
CA ILE A 216 -24.63 -8.26 1.67
C ILE A 216 -24.30 -6.82 1.32
N VAL A 217 -25.30 -5.93 1.35
CA VAL A 217 -25.08 -4.51 1.08
C VAL A 217 -24.73 -3.80 2.37
N THR A 218 -23.53 -3.23 2.46
CA THR A 218 -23.13 -2.39 3.60
C THR A 218 -23.71 -0.98 3.44
N LEU A 219 -24.29 -0.45 4.52
CA LEU A 219 -25.07 0.80 4.56
C LEU A 219 -24.45 1.82 5.52
N GLY A 220 -23.12 1.77 5.70
CA GLY A 220 -22.37 2.63 6.61
C GLY A 220 -22.97 2.68 8.03
N HIS A 221 -23.40 3.86 8.46
CA HIS A 221 -24.00 4.10 9.78
C HIS A 221 -25.34 3.39 10.01
N GLN A 222 -25.98 2.86 8.97
CA GLN A 222 -27.21 2.06 9.08
C GLN A 222 -26.91 0.57 9.25
N GLY A 223 -25.66 0.12 9.09
CA GLY A 223 -25.25 -1.27 9.30
C GLY A 223 -25.16 -2.04 7.98
N ALA A 224 -25.81 -3.20 7.88
CA ALA A 224 -25.76 -4.04 6.69
C ALA A 224 -27.10 -4.72 6.39
N LEU A 225 -27.43 -4.86 5.11
CA LEU A 225 -28.58 -5.60 4.61
C LEU A 225 -28.12 -6.94 4.04
N ILE A 226 -28.78 -8.03 4.42
CA ILE A 226 -28.52 -9.38 3.92
C ILE A 226 -29.71 -9.82 3.08
N LEU A 227 -29.47 -10.25 1.86
CA LEU A 227 -30.47 -10.95 1.05
C LEU A 227 -29.90 -12.30 0.60
N THR A 228 -30.59 -13.37 0.96
CA THR A 228 -30.15 -14.74 0.63
C THR A 228 -30.84 -15.24 -0.63
N ARG A 229 -30.21 -16.20 -1.30
CA ARG A 229 -30.82 -16.87 -2.45
C ARG A 229 -31.97 -17.80 -2.03
N GLU A 230 -31.93 -18.35 -0.82
CA GLU A 230 -32.98 -19.22 -0.28
C GLU A 230 -34.28 -18.45 0.01
N ASP A 231 -34.15 -17.19 0.43
CA ASP A 231 -35.29 -16.29 0.67
C ASP A 231 -35.02 -14.90 0.05
N PRO A 232 -35.27 -14.75 -1.27
CA PRO A 232 -34.98 -13.52 -2.00
C PRO A 232 -36.01 -12.40 -1.78
N GLU A 233 -37.07 -12.65 -0.99
CA GLU A 233 -38.09 -11.64 -0.65
C GLU A 233 -37.92 -11.10 0.76
N SER A 234 -37.31 -11.85 1.67
CA SER A 234 -37.07 -11.45 3.07
C SER A 234 -35.64 -10.99 3.29
N ALA A 235 -35.43 -9.67 3.30
CA ALA A 235 -34.13 -9.10 3.62
C ALA A 235 -33.96 -8.98 5.15
N ILE A 236 -32.77 -9.30 5.64
CA ILE A 236 -32.42 -9.13 7.05
C ILE A 236 -31.56 -7.88 7.19
N HIS A 237 -32.05 -6.88 7.94
CA HIS A 237 -31.27 -5.70 8.27
C HIS A 237 -30.58 -5.87 9.63
N VAL A 238 -29.25 -5.75 9.64
CA VAL A 238 -28.43 -5.75 10.84
C VAL A 238 -27.99 -4.32 11.13
N PRO A 239 -28.53 -3.67 12.18
CA PRO A 239 -28.23 -2.27 12.46
C PRO A 239 -26.79 -2.07 12.92
N ALA A 240 -26.19 -0.92 12.57
CA ALA A 240 -24.87 -0.54 13.06
C ALA A 240 -24.82 -0.39 14.59
N LEU A 241 -23.61 -0.45 15.15
CA LEU A 241 -23.38 -0.05 16.53
C LEU A 241 -23.73 1.43 16.70
N LYS A 242 -24.62 1.75 17.65
CA LYS A 242 -24.95 3.13 17.98
C LYS A 242 -23.77 3.77 18.70
N LEU A 243 -23.16 4.76 18.06
CA LEU A 243 -22.06 5.57 18.58
C LEU A 243 -22.56 6.99 18.87
N GLY A 244 -22.13 7.55 19.99
CA GLY A 244 -22.42 8.91 20.40
C GLY A 244 -21.67 9.96 19.58
N PRO A 245 -22.02 11.26 19.75
CA PRO A 245 -21.32 12.35 19.08
C PRO A 245 -19.83 12.35 19.42
N GLY A 246 -18.97 12.39 18.40
CA GLY A 246 -17.51 12.40 18.55
C GLY A 246 -16.87 11.03 18.80
N GLU A 247 -17.65 9.95 18.90
CA GLU A 247 -17.08 8.59 18.97
C GLU A 247 -16.64 8.07 17.59
N VAL A 248 -17.20 8.60 16.50
CA VAL A 248 -16.70 8.34 15.14
C VAL A 248 -15.54 9.28 14.86
N VAL A 249 -14.34 8.71 14.75
CA VAL A 249 -13.09 9.45 14.57
C VAL A 249 -12.60 9.39 13.13
N ASP A 250 -12.63 8.21 12.51
CA ASP A 250 -12.15 7.98 11.14
C ASP A 250 -12.82 6.72 10.59
N THR A 251 -13.43 6.79 9.41
CA THR A 251 -14.14 5.65 8.79
C THR A 251 -13.27 4.85 7.82
N THR A 252 -11.99 5.21 7.69
CA THR A 252 -11.03 4.51 6.83
C THR A 252 -10.90 3.04 7.23
N ALA A 253 -10.90 2.15 6.24
CA ALA A 253 -10.87 0.69 6.42
C ALA A 253 -12.05 0.08 7.21
N ALA A 254 -13.13 0.82 7.50
CA ALA A 254 -14.28 0.28 8.23
C ALA A 254 -14.98 -0.88 7.48
N GLY A 255 -15.05 -0.80 6.14
CA GLY A 255 -15.56 -1.88 5.28
C GLY A 255 -14.63 -3.09 5.24
N ASP A 256 -13.31 -2.86 5.21
CA ASP A 256 -12.30 -3.91 5.26
C ASP A 256 -12.34 -4.65 6.62
N CYS A 257 -12.52 -3.91 7.70
CA CYS A 257 -12.71 -4.44 9.05
C CYS A 257 -13.99 -5.28 9.16
N PHE A 258 -15.09 -4.79 8.59
CA PHE A 258 -16.35 -5.53 8.50
C PHE A 258 -16.12 -6.88 7.81
N LEU A 259 -15.48 -6.88 6.62
CA LEU A 259 -15.19 -8.09 5.87
C LEU A 259 -14.27 -9.06 6.59
N GLY A 260 -13.23 -8.56 7.29
CA GLY A 260 -12.38 -9.41 8.11
C GLY A 260 -13.14 -10.09 9.25
N GLY A 261 -14.07 -9.36 9.89
CA GLY A 261 -14.97 -9.90 10.90
C GLY A 261 -15.98 -10.94 10.36
N VAL A 262 -16.48 -10.73 9.14
CA VAL A 262 -17.33 -11.72 8.46
C VAL A 262 -16.53 -12.96 8.09
N ALA A 263 -15.37 -12.79 7.47
CA ALA A 263 -14.52 -13.88 7.00
C ALA A 263 -14.09 -14.79 8.14
N VAL A 264 -13.64 -14.23 9.27
CA VAL A 264 -13.25 -15.04 10.43
C VAL A 264 -14.42 -15.85 10.97
N LYS A 265 -15.63 -15.27 11.08
CA LYS A 265 -16.78 -15.99 11.63
C LYS A 265 -17.30 -17.07 10.72
N LEU A 266 -17.28 -16.83 9.40
CA LEU A 266 -17.58 -17.88 8.42
C LEU A 266 -16.55 -19.01 8.49
N ALA A 267 -15.26 -18.70 8.64
CA ALA A 267 -14.20 -19.70 8.79
C ALA A 267 -14.33 -20.49 10.11
N GLU A 268 -14.87 -19.89 11.17
CA GLU A 268 -15.20 -20.55 12.44
C GLU A 268 -16.52 -21.37 12.39
N GLY A 269 -17.21 -21.40 11.25
CA GLY A 269 -18.45 -22.16 11.07
C GLY A 269 -19.70 -21.49 11.64
N ALA A 270 -19.67 -20.18 11.92
CA ALA A 270 -20.85 -19.42 12.35
C ALA A 270 -21.86 -19.27 11.20
N THR A 271 -23.12 -19.01 11.55
CA THR A 271 -24.13 -18.65 10.55
C THR A 271 -23.82 -17.32 9.89
N LEU A 272 -24.33 -17.09 8.67
CA LEU A 272 -24.14 -15.83 7.95
C LEU A 272 -24.56 -14.62 8.80
N LYS A 273 -25.72 -14.70 9.47
CA LYS A 273 -26.23 -13.62 10.31
C LYS A 273 -25.27 -13.30 11.47
N GLU A 274 -24.78 -14.32 12.18
CA GLU A 274 -23.81 -14.14 13.27
C GLU A 274 -22.49 -13.54 12.76
N ALA A 275 -22.05 -13.95 11.56
CA ALA A 275 -20.86 -13.39 10.93
C ALA A 275 -21.05 -11.90 10.59
N ILE A 276 -22.19 -11.51 10.03
CA ILE A 276 -22.51 -10.09 9.75
C ILE A 276 -22.64 -9.29 11.04
N GLU A 277 -23.34 -9.79 12.06
CA GLU A 277 -23.44 -9.15 13.39
C GLU A 277 -22.06 -8.95 14.04
N TYR A 278 -21.12 -9.87 13.81
CA TYR A 278 -19.73 -9.70 14.25
C TYR A 278 -18.98 -8.65 13.44
N GLY A 279 -19.07 -8.69 12.10
CA GLY A 279 -18.47 -7.69 11.21
C GLY A 279 -18.94 -6.27 11.52
N VAL A 280 -20.24 -6.08 11.77
CA VAL A 280 -20.79 -4.77 12.18
C VAL A 280 -20.17 -4.28 13.49
N ARG A 281 -20.01 -5.17 14.48
CA ARG A 281 -19.38 -4.80 15.76
C ARG A 281 -17.91 -4.45 15.60
N ALA A 282 -17.16 -5.25 14.84
CA ALA A 282 -15.74 -5.00 14.57
C ALA A 282 -15.55 -3.66 13.83
N SER A 283 -16.36 -3.41 12.81
CA SER A 283 -16.37 -2.15 12.07
C SER A 283 -16.70 -0.96 12.98
N GLY A 284 -17.73 -1.09 13.82
CA GLY A 284 -18.09 -0.09 14.82
C GLY A 284 -16.98 0.21 15.84
N LYS A 285 -16.03 -0.70 16.07
CA LYS A 285 -14.83 -0.45 16.89
C LYS A 285 -13.72 0.24 16.08
N SER A 286 -13.52 -0.16 14.83
CA SER A 286 -12.50 0.47 13.97
C SER A 286 -12.75 1.96 13.78
N VAL A 287 -14.01 2.38 13.59
CA VAL A 287 -14.32 3.79 13.32
C VAL A 287 -14.04 4.75 14.49
N GLN A 288 -13.73 4.22 15.67
CA GLN A 288 -13.41 5.00 16.87
C GLN A 288 -11.91 5.34 16.98
N LYS A 289 -11.08 4.89 16.02
CA LYS A 289 -9.63 5.09 15.99
C LYS A 289 -9.20 5.63 14.62
N ARG A 290 -8.10 6.39 14.57
CA ARG A 290 -7.55 6.92 13.31
C ARG A 290 -6.76 5.88 12.52
N GLY A 291 -6.80 6.02 11.20
CA GLY A 291 -5.98 5.32 10.21
C GLY A 291 -6.55 3.97 9.78
N ALA A 292 -6.05 3.44 8.66
CA ALA A 292 -6.52 2.18 8.07
C ALA A 292 -6.16 0.97 8.95
N MET A 293 -4.99 0.36 8.73
CA MET A 293 -4.57 -0.83 9.47
C MET A 293 -4.37 -0.59 10.98
N SER A 294 -4.07 0.65 11.38
CA SER A 294 -3.90 1.04 12.79
C SER A 294 -5.20 1.05 13.59
N SER A 295 -6.36 1.25 12.95
CA SER A 295 -7.66 1.28 13.62
C SER A 295 -8.27 -0.10 13.86
N LEU A 296 -7.80 -1.12 13.12
CA LEU A 296 -8.39 -2.46 13.14
C LEU A 296 -8.30 -3.08 14.56
N PRO A 297 -9.43 -3.47 15.17
CA PRO A 297 -9.47 -3.96 16.54
C PRO A 297 -8.91 -5.37 16.65
N LYS A 298 -8.48 -5.73 17.86
CA LYS A 298 -8.24 -7.12 18.25
C LYS A 298 -9.53 -7.81 18.70
N ARG A 299 -9.52 -9.14 18.66
CA ARG A 299 -10.67 -9.98 19.06
C ARG A 299 -11.23 -9.63 20.43
N ASP A 300 -10.38 -9.42 21.42
CA ASP A 300 -10.77 -9.09 22.80
C ASP A 300 -11.48 -7.74 22.92
N GLU A 301 -11.13 -6.76 22.08
CA GLU A 301 -11.81 -5.46 22.01
C GLU A 301 -13.24 -5.57 21.46
N VAL A 302 -13.47 -6.53 20.56
CA VAL A 302 -14.79 -6.81 19.98
C VAL A 302 -15.61 -7.69 20.93
N ASP A 303 -15.05 -8.78 21.43
CA ASP A 303 -15.72 -9.77 22.30
C ASP A 303 -16.01 -9.19 23.70
N GLY A 304 -15.12 -8.34 24.24
CA GLY A 304 -15.29 -7.68 25.53
C GLY A 304 -16.52 -6.79 25.64
N SER A 305 -17.11 -6.38 24.51
CA SER A 305 -18.37 -5.63 24.46
C SER A 305 -19.59 -6.46 24.91
N GLN A 306 -19.53 -7.81 24.85
CA GLN A 306 -20.65 -8.66 25.29
C GLN A 306 -20.87 -8.63 26.81
N ARG A 307 -19.80 -8.42 27.61
CA ARG A 307 -19.91 -8.51 29.08
C ARG A 307 -20.64 -7.34 29.74
N ARG A 308 -20.94 -6.25 29.02
CA ARG A 308 -21.73 -5.12 29.56
C ARG A 308 -23.21 -5.17 29.21
N GLY A 309 -23.65 -6.12 28.37
CA GLY A 309 -25.05 -6.20 27.88
C GLY A 309 -25.94 -7.22 28.58
N SER A 310 -25.40 -8.12 29.40
CA SER A 310 -26.19 -9.14 30.10
C SER A 310 -25.85 -9.15 31.60
N LEU A 311 -26.61 -8.40 32.39
CA LEU A 311 -26.97 -8.63 33.80
C LEU A 311 -27.43 -7.31 34.41
N THR A 312 -28.75 -7.14 34.56
CA THR A 312 -29.38 -6.67 35.81
C THR A 312 -30.89 -6.90 35.66
N ILE A 313 -31.37 -8.09 36.06
CA ILE A 313 -32.74 -8.20 36.58
C ILE A 313 -32.63 -7.73 38.03
N GLN A 314 -33.13 -6.53 38.29
CA GLN A 314 -33.25 -5.98 39.64
C GLN A 314 -34.59 -6.43 40.22
N GLU A 315 -34.55 -7.29 41.24
CA GLU A 315 -35.59 -7.33 42.26
C GLU A 315 -35.14 -6.55 43.51
N PRO A 316 -36.07 -5.91 44.24
CA PRO A 316 -35.73 -4.83 45.16
C PRO A 316 -35.46 -5.35 46.57
N LEU A 317 -34.32 -4.99 47.16
CA LEU A 317 -34.11 -5.12 48.61
C LEU A 317 -33.96 -3.76 49.31
N LYS A 318 -34.94 -3.56 50.19
CA LYS A 318 -35.12 -2.65 51.32
C LYS A 318 -33.88 -1.93 51.87
N ARG A 319 -34.08 -0.62 52.04
CA ARG A 319 -33.36 0.31 52.93
C ARG A 319 -32.99 -0.29 54.28
N THR A 320 -31.76 -0.02 54.75
CA THR A 320 -31.48 0.34 56.15
C THR A 320 -30.21 1.20 56.25
N HIS A 321 -30.16 1.96 57.34
CA HIS A 321 -29.36 3.16 57.61
C HIS A 321 -27.89 2.95 58.03
N SER A 322 -27.09 4.01 57.80
CA SER A 322 -26.09 4.62 58.70
C SER A 322 -24.88 3.78 59.16
N THR A 323 -23.65 4.29 58.99
CA THR A 323 -22.97 5.20 59.96
C THR A 323 -21.55 5.55 59.47
N SER A 324 -21.17 6.80 59.73
CA SER A 324 -19.87 7.47 59.58
C SER A 324 -18.72 6.82 60.36
N MET A 325 -17.48 6.92 59.85
CA MET A 325 -16.30 7.21 60.67
C MET A 325 -15.19 7.91 59.86
N LEU A 326 -14.55 8.86 60.54
CA LEU A 326 -13.60 9.89 60.10
C LEU A 326 -12.15 9.54 60.52
N LEU A 327 -11.20 10.34 60.00
CA LEU A 327 -9.81 10.62 60.45
C LEU A 327 -8.69 9.68 59.94
N THR A 328 -7.51 10.10 59.44
CA THR A 328 -6.85 11.38 59.03
C THR A 328 -5.49 10.99 58.38
N PRO A 329 -4.72 11.94 57.78
CA PRO A 329 -3.77 11.68 56.68
C PRO A 329 -2.30 11.59 57.10
N THR A 330 -1.44 11.16 56.18
CA THR A 330 0.01 11.46 56.22
C THR A 330 0.47 12.05 54.88
N SER A 331 1.15 13.18 54.99
CA SER A 331 1.77 13.99 53.96
C SER A 331 3.23 13.57 53.73
N HIS A 332 3.71 13.56 52.49
CA HIS A 332 5.07 14.02 52.16
C HIS A 332 5.11 14.53 50.69
N LEU A 333 5.67 15.74 50.53
CA LEU A 333 5.92 16.53 49.32
C LEU A 333 7.22 16.06 48.60
N PRO A 334 7.55 16.59 47.40
CA PRO A 334 8.09 15.83 46.29
C PRO A 334 9.61 15.96 46.11
N SER A 335 10.21 14.97 45.47
CA SER A 335 11.58 15.03 44.95
C SER A 335 11.56 15.00 43.43
N THR A 336 12.03 16.10 42.86
CA THR A 336 12.28 16.37 41.45
C THR A 336 13.55 15.67 40.94
N LEU A 337 13.56 15.40 39.62
CA LEU A 337 14.73 15.17 38.73
C LEU A 337 15.47 13.82 38.79
N LEU A 338 15.01 12.82 38.02
CA LEU A 338 15.88 11.82 37.37
C LEU A 338 15.26 11.32 36.03
N PRO A 339 16.01 11.23 34.92
CA PRO A 339 15.51 10.75 33.62
C PRO A 339 15.42 9.21 33.54
N PRO A 340 14.44 8.63 32.80
CA PRO A 340 14.16 7.19 32.87
C PRO A 340 14.74 6.44 31.68
N PHE A 341 16.05 6.23 31.60
CA PHE A 341 16.60 5.17 30.75
C PHE A 341 17.89 4.66 31.37
N TYR A 342 17.82 3.51 32.06
CA TYR A 342 18.86 2.47 32.20
C TYR A 342 18.57 1.64 33.47
N SER A 343 17.73 0.61 33.34
CA SER A 343 17.73 -0.52 34.28
C SER A 343 16.93 -1.67 33.71
N ARG A 344 17.59 -2.51 32.91
CA ARG A 344 17.16 -3.89 32.67
C ARG A 344 18.38 -4.81 32.82
N PRO A 345 18.35 -5.81 33.73
CA PRO A 345 19.44 -6.77 33.88
C PRO A 345 19.46 -7.78 32.71
N PRO A 346 20.62 -8.33 32.33
CA PRO A 346 20.71 -9.28 31.22
C PRO A 346 20.19 -10.67 31.63
N SER A 347 19.41 -11.30 30.77
CA SER A 347 18.98 -12.71 30.93
C SER A 347 20.01 -13.66 30.27
N PRO A 348 20.31 -14.84 30.87
CA PRO A 348 21.39 -15.71 30.41
C PRO A 348 21.03 -16.56 29.19
N LEU A 349 22.02 -16.75 28.31
CA LEU A 349 21.99 -17.59 27.11
C LEU A 349 21.89 -19.08 27.47
N GLY A 350 20.85 -19.75 26.96
CA GLY A 350 20.67 -21.20 27.07
C GLY A 350 21.51 -21.97 26.03
N ILE A 351 22.30 -22.92 26.52
CA ILE A 351 23.11 -23.86 25.74
C ILE A 351 22.19 -24.97 25.22
N SER A 352 22.05 -25.12 23.90
CA SER A 352 21.33 -26.24 23.28
C SER A 352 22.30 -27.37 22.91
N ARG A 353 21.98 -28.59 23.34
CA ARG A 353 22.71 -29.84 23.10
C ARG A 353 22.47 -30.35 21.68
N THR A 354 23.52 -30.81 21.01
CA THR A 354 23.47 -31.56 19.74
C THR A 354 23.14 -33.05 19.98
N PRO A 355 22.34 -33.71 19.12
CA PRO A 355 22.29 -35.17 19.06
C PRO A 355 23.18 -35.71 17.91
N THR A 356 23.86 -36.81 18.19
CA THR A 356 24.64 -37.66 17.26
C THR A 356 23.76 -38.42 16.27
N PRO A 357 24.19 -38.69 15.01
CA PRO A 357 23.49 -39.58 14.10
C PRO A 357 24.06 -41.01 14.12
N ASP A 358 23.16 -42.00 14.04
CA ASP A 358 23.45 -43.44 13.90
C ASP A 358 23.44 -43.83 12.40
N PRO A 359 24.29 -44.77 11.90
CA PRO A 359 24.50 -44.96 10.47
C PRO A 359 23.97 -46.32 9.97
N THR A 360 22.83 -46.35 9.27
CA THR A 360 22.46 -47.50 8.41
C THR A 360 21.42 -47.11 7.36
N ASN A 361 21.83 -46.89 6.11
CA ASN A 361 21.50 -47.75 4.97
C ASN A 361 21.92 -47.13 3.63
N THR A 362 22.63 -47.95 2.86
CA THR A 362 23.17 -47.73 1.51
C THR A 362 22.19 -48.19 0.43
N LEU A 363 22.13 -47.49 -0.72
CA LEU A 363 22.06 -47.97 -2.14
C LEU A 363 21.53 -46.85 -3.07
N PRO A 364 21.76 -46.88 -4.40
CA PRO A 364 23.03 -46.83 -5.13
C PRO A 364 23.14 -45.62 -6.09
N SER A 365 24.37 -45.35 -6.50
CA SER A 365 24.80 -44.26 -7.38
C SER A 365 24.39 -44.40 -8.86
N ASP A 366 24.43 -43.26 -9.55
CA ASP A 366 24.53 -43.06 -11.00
C ASP A 366 23.25 -43.13 -11.85
N THR A 367 22.50 -42.02 -11.86
CA THR A 367 22.42 -41.12 -13.04
C THR A 367 21.45 -39.97 -12.73
N LEU A 368 21.96 -38.75 -12.56
CA LEU A 368 21.26 -37.51 -12.94
C LEU A 368 22.16 -36.28 -12.72
N ALA A 369 22.30 -35.53 -13.80
CA ALA A 369 22.61 -34.12 -13.91
C ALA A 369 23.32 -33.43 -12.73
N ARG A 370 24.56 -33.02 -13.04
CA ARG A 370 25.36 -32.04 -12.33
C ARG A 370 24.60 -30.70 -12.25
N THR A 371 23.76 -30.52 -11.24
CA THR A 371 23.24 -29.22 -10.79
C THR A 371 23.60 -29.03 -9.33
N THR A 372 24.63 -28.21 -9.10
CA THR A 372 25.00 -27.66 -7.80
C THR A 372 23.76 -27.15 -7.06
N PRO A 373 23.56 -27.46 -5.77
CA PRO A 373 22.52 -26.81 -4.99
C PRO A 373 22.89 -25.33 -4.87
N LEU A 374 22.03 -24.45 -5.38
CA LEU A 374 22.06 -23.03 -5.02
C LEU A 374 21.76 -22.95 -3.52
N THR A 375 22.81 -22.99 -2.70
CA THR A 375 22.76 -22.53 -1.33
C THR A 375 22.16 -21.13 -1.33
N SER A 376 20.95 -21.03 -0.78
CA SER A 376 20.33 -19.79 -0.32
C SER A 376 21.40 -18.96 0.39
N GLN A 377 21.85 -17.89 -0.27
CA GLN A 377 22.72 -16.93 0.39
C GLN A 377 21.84 -16.19 1.40
N ALA A 378 22.10 -16.41 2.68
CA ALA A 378 21.69 -15.48 3.73
C ALA A 378 22.08 -14.05 3.29
N PRO A 379 21.25 -13.02 3.59
CA PRO A 379 21.54 -11.66 3.18
C PRO A 379 22.90 -11.28 3.74
N ARG A 380 23.88 -11.09 2.86
CA ARG A 380 25.24 -10.71 3.27
C ARG A 380 25.17 -9.27 3.73
N PRO A 381 25.41 -8.97 5.01
CA PRO A 381 25.52 -7.60 5.44
C PRO A 381 26.97 -7.23 5.13
N SER A 382 27.23 -6.76 3.91
CA SER A 382 28.61 -6.41 3.52
C SER A 382 28.74 -4.94 3.21
N THR A 383 27.78 -4.34 2.50
CA THR A 383 27.91 -2.97 2.00
C THR A 383 27.85 -1.92 3.10
N GLU A 384 27.01 -2.13 4.12
CA GLU A 384 26.87 -1.20 5.27
C GLU A 384 28.12 -1.17 6.15
N TYR A 385 28.77 -2.33 6.36
CA TYR A 385 30.03 -2.40 7.10
C TYR A 385 31.17 -1.70 6.37
N TYR A 386 31.27 -1.85 5.04
CA TYR A 386 32.28 -1.13 4.28
C TYR A 386 32.05 0.39 4.32
N GLY A 387 30.79 0.85 4.28
CA GLY A 387 30.45 2.26 4.45
C GLY A 387 30.86 2.82 5.80
N PHE A 388 30.57 2.10 6.89
CA PHE A 388 30.93 2.51 8.24
C PHE A 388 32.45 2.51 8.48
N VAL A 389 33.15 1.47 8.00
CA VAL A 389 34.61 1.38 8.09
C VAL A 389 35.27 2.50 7.28
N LEU A 390 34.77 2.80 6.08
CA LEU A 390 35.28 3.89 5.26
C LEU A 390 35.07 5.25 5.93
N TYR A 391 33.91 5.48 6.55
CA TYR A 391 33.62 6.70 7.31
C TYR A 391 34.55 6.87 8.52
N LEU A 392 34.80 5.80 9.28
CA LEU A 392 35.74 5.85 10.40
C LEU A 392 37.17 6.12 9.94
N LEU A 393 37.61 5.45 8.86
CA LEU A 393 38.93 5.67 8.29
C LEU A 393 39.09 7.08 7.73
N SER A 394 38.08 7.64 7.06
CA SER A 394 38.12 9.01 6.55
C SER A 394 38.15 10.03 7.68
N SER A 395 37.37 9.81 8.74
CA SER A 395 37.32 10.69 9.91
C SER A 395 38.63 10.68 10.70
N LEU A 396 39.20 9.49 10.90
CA LEU A 396 40.52 9.35 11.54
C LEU A 396 41.63 9.98 10.70
N SER A 397 41.61 9.76 9.37
CA SER A 397 42.60 10.35 8.46
C SER A 397 42.51 11.87 8.45
N LEU A 398 41.30 12.44 8.47
CA LEU A 398 41.11 13.88 8.59
C LEU A 398 41.65 14.43 9.92
N LEU A 399 41.39 13.74 11.03
CA LEU A 399 41.89 14.14 12.34
C LEU A 399 43.42 14.09 12.39
N LEU A 400 44.04 13.04 11.86
CA LEU A 400 45.51 12.93 11.77
C LEU A 400 46.10 14.01 10.87
N TRP A 401 45.45 14.33 9.75
CA TRP A 401 45.88 15.39 8.84
C TRP A 401 45.80 16.78 9.48
N LEU A 402 44.74 17.08 10.23
CA LEU A 402 44.62 18.33 11.00
C LEU A 402 45.66 18.40 12.12
N LEU A 403 45.86 17.30 12.83
CA LEU A 403 46.83 17.27 13.93
C LEU A 403 48.26 17.47 13.38
N TRP A 404 48.60 16.85 12.26
CA TRP A 404 49.89 17.07 11.60
C TRP A 404 50.03 18.49 11.04
N SER A 405 48.99 19.07 10.45
CA SER A 405 49.08 20.42 9.85
C SER A 405 49.23 21.53 10.89
N PHE A 406 48.53 21.43 12.03
CA PHE A 406 48.51 22.46 13.07
C PHE A 406 49.50 22.28 14.23
N THR A 407 50.08 21.09 14.45
CA THR A 407 51.03 20.87 15.56
C THR A 407 52.40 21.47 15.25
N PRO A 408 53.00 22.37 16.05
CA PRO A 408 54.32 22.96 15.77
C PRO A 408 55.48 21.95 15.76
N SER A 409 56.50 22.17 14.91
CA SER A 409 57.62 21.23 14.72
C SER A 409 58.42 20.91 15.99
N PRO A 410 58.71 21.88 16.90
CA PRO A 410 59.41 21.59 18.16
C PRO A 410 58.68 20.58 19.04
N TRP A 411 57.36 20.51 18.92
CA TRP A 411 56.52 19.58 19.66
C TRP A 411 56.62 18.15 19.09
N LEU A 412 56.67 18.02 17.77
CA LEU A 412 56.86 16.74 17.07
C LEU A 412 58.27 16.17 17.29
N GLU A 413 59.29 17.02 17.31
CA GLU A 413 60.66 16.64 17.64
C GLU A 413 60.79 16.18 19.10
N GLY A 414 60.08 16.81 20.02
CA GLY A 414 60.05 16.45 21.44
C GLY A 414 59.46 15.06 21.73
N ILE A 415 58.62 14.53 20.84
CA ILE A 415 58.06 13.16 20.91
C ILE A 415 58.83 12.15 20.04
N GLY A 416 59.98 12.56 19.47
CA GLY A 416 60.88 11.68 18.70
C GLY A 416 60.50 11.48 17.23
N ILE A 417 59.56 12.27 16.70
CA ILE A 417 59.19 12.21 15.27
C ILE A 417 60.06 13.19 14.50
N THR A 418 61.11 12.68 13.85
CA THR A 418 62.10 13.49 13.12
C THR A 418 61.88 13.54 11.61
N TYR A 419 60.97 12.71 11.07
CA TYR A 419 60.64 12.69 9.65
C TYR A 419 59.13 12.74 9.46
N PHE A 420 58.65 13.83 8.83
CA PHE A 420 57.27 14.00 8.39
C PHE A 420 57.25 14.77 7.07
N PRO A 421 56.20 14.62 6.24
CA PRO A 421 56.09 15.35 4.97
C PRO A 421 56.17 16.86 5.17
N ASP A 422 56.54 17.60 4.12
CA ASP A 422 56.51 19.06 4.17
C ASP A 422 55.08 19.57 4.41
N ARG A 423 54.91 20.55 5.31
CA ARG A 423 53.59 21.14 5.62
C ARG A 423 52.97 21.86 4.44
N TRP A 424 53.75 22.23 3.43
CA TRP A 424 53.22 22.76 2.18
C TRP A 424 52.15 21.83 1.56
N TRP A 425 52.27 20.51 1.76
CA TRP A 425 51.27 19.54 1.31
C TRP A 425 49.90 19.69 1.98
N ALA A 426 49.82 20.28 3.17
CA ALA A 426 48.54 20.61 3.82
C ALA A 426 47.76 21.68 3.05
N LEU A 427 48.44 22.54 2.28
CA LEU A 427 47.79 23.53 1.43
C LEU A 427 47.60 22.99 0.01
N ALA A 428 48.62 22.31 -0.53
CA ALA A 428 48.62 21.82 -1.92
C ALA A 428 47.53 20.77 -2.17
N LEU A 429 47.30 19.83 -1.25
CA LEU A 429 46.33 18.74 -1.46
C LEU A 429 44.88 19.25 -1.60
N PRO A 430 44.34 20.09 -0.69
CA PRO A 430 43.01 20.68 -0.89
C PRO A 430 42.92 21.53 -2.15
N SER A 431 43.94 22.32 -2.47
CA SER A 431 43.96 23.14 -3.68
C SER A 431 43.91 22.29 -4.95
N TRP A 432 44.67 21.21 -5.02
CA TRP A 432 44.63 20.28 -6.14
C TRP A 432 43.30 19.55 -6.26
N ALA A 433 42.67 19.18 -5.14
CA ALA A 433 41.33 18.58 -5.15
C ALA A 433 40.28 19.54 -5.72
N VAL A 434 40.29 20.81 -5.32
CA VAL A 434 39.37 21.85 -5.84
C VAL A 434 39.60 22.08 -7.33
N VAL A 435 40.85 22.19 -7.76
CA VAL A 435 41.20 22.32 -9.19
C VAL A 435 40.78 21.08 -9.97
N GLY A 436 40.96 19.88 -9.41
CA GLY A 436 40.52 18.62 -10.00
C GLY A 436 39.01 18.57 -10.22
N VAL A 437 38.21 18.98 -9.23
CA VAL A 437 36.76 19.11 -9.37
C VAL A 437 36.41 20.10 -10.47
N GLY A 438 37.08 21.26 -10.54
CA GLY A 438 36.91 22.21 -11.63
C GLY A 438 37.16 21.59 -13.01
N TRP A 439 38.23 20.81 -13.15
CA TRP A 439 38.53 20.10 -14.40
C TRP A 439 37.52 19.00 -14.73
N VAL A 440 36.95 18.32 -13.73
CA VAL A 440 35.84 17.37 -13.95
C VAL A 440 34.61 18.11 -14.49
N TYR A 441 34.28 19.29 -13.97
CA TYR A 441 33.18 20.10 -14.51
C TYR A 441 33.46 20.58 -15.94
N VAL A 442 34.69 21.02 -16.23
CA VAL A 442 35.09 21.39 -17.61
C VAL A 442 35.01 20.18 -18.55
N ALA A 443 35.43 19.00 -18.09
CA ALA A 443 35.34 17.77 -18.85
C ALA A 443 33.88 17.33 -19.08
N LEU A 444 33.02 17.43 -18.05
CA LEU A 444 31.58 17.16 -18.17
C LEU A 444 30.89 18.16 -19.10
N TYR A 445 31.25 19.43 -19.03
CA TYR A 445 30.75 20.45 -19.94
C TYR A 445 31.17 20.16 -21.39
N GLY A 446 32.45 19.83 -21.62
CA GLY A 446 32.95 19.43 -22.94
C GLY A 446 32.45 18.06 -23.41
N TRP A 447 32.00 17.19 -22.50
CA TRP A 447 31.32 15.95 -22.85
C TRP A 447 29.87 16.24 -23.26
N ASN A 448 29.19 17.14 -22.54
CA ASN A 448 27.83 17.59 -22.86
C ASN A 448 27.74 18.37 -24.18
N THR A 449 28.82 18.94 -24.72
CA THR A 449 28.81 19.51 -26.08
C THR A 449 28.81 18.46 -27.19
N ARG A 450 29.10 17.19 -26.87
CA ARG A 450 28.91 16.04 -27.80
C ARG A 450 27.52 15.44 -27.72
N VAL A 451 26.75 15.85 -26.73
CA VAL A 451 25.37 15.44 -26.52
C VAL A 451 24.50 16.50 -27.19
N PRO A 452 23.68 16.14 -28.19
CA PRO A 452 22.80 17.11 -28.82
C PRO A 452 21.89 17.76 -27.77
N GLY A 453 21.58 19.06 -27.91
CA GLY A 453 20.62 19.75 -27.03
C GLY A 453 19.28 19.02 -26.98
N MET A 454 18.46 19.25 -25.95
CA MET A 454 17.16 18.59 -25.80
C MET A 454 16.21 18.85 -27.00
N GLU A 455 16.48 19.90 -27.77
CA GLU A 455 15.80 20.23 -29.02
C GLU A 455 16.28 19.44 -30.26
N SER A 456 17.27 18.57 -30.13
CA SER A 456 17.77 17.78 -31.25
C SER A 456 16.88 16.57 -31.55
N ALA A 457 16.47 16.45 -32.82
CA ALA A 457 15.73 15.30 -33.33
C ALA A 457 16.42 13.94 -33.07
N GLY A 458 17.74 13.91 -32.85
CA GLY A 458 18.49 12.67 -32.58
C GLY A 458 18.10 11.97 -31.27
N TRP A 459 17.37 12.64 -30.37
CA TRP A 459 16.82 12.03 -29.16
C TRP A 459 15.45 11.36 -29.35
N VAL A 460 14.80 11.59 -30.49
CA VAL A 460 13.42 11.14 -30.76
C VAL A 460 13.36 9.97 -31.75
N VAL A 461 14.47 9.65 -32.43
CA VAL A 461 14.51 8.58 -33.43
C VAL A 461 15.19 7.33 -32.86
N ASP A 462 14.45 6.23 -32.76
CA ASP A 462 15.03 4.91 -32.48
C ASP A 462 15.73 4.34 -33.72
N GLY A 463 16.37 3.17 -33.59
CA GLY A 463 17.13 2.53 -34.67
C GLY A 463 16.32 2.15 -35.93
N TYR A 464 15.03 2.46 -36.00
CA TYR A 464 14.14 2.17 -37.13
C TYR A 464 13.65 3.41 -37.88
N GLY A 465 13.90 4.63 -37.38
CA GLY A 465 13.48 5.85 -38.06
C GLY A 465 14.49 6.37 -39.08
N ILE A 466 14.05 6.60 -40.31
CA ILE A 466 14.85 7.20 -41.38
C ILE A 466 14.61 8.71 -41.39
N VAL A 467 15.61 9.49 -40.97
CA VAL A 467 15.59 10.95 -41.12
C VAL A 467 15.97 11.30 -42.56
N GLY A 468 15.08 12.00 -43.27
CA GLY A 468 15.33 12.51 -44.62
C GLY A 468 16.51 13.49 -44.62
N ALA A 469 17.53 13.20 -45.42
CA ALA A 469 18.71 14.03 -45.54
C ALA A 469 18.42 15.29 -46.38
N SER A 470 18.20 16.43 -45.74
CA SER A 470 18.60 17.73 -46.27
C SER A 470 18.46 18.81 -45.19
N GLY A 471 19.60 19.31 -44.71
CA GLY A 471 19.64 20.55 -43.95
C GLY A 471 19.44 21.75 -44.88
N SER A 472 18.37 22.50 -44.65
CA SER A 472 18.29 23.96 -44.80
C SER A 472 16.84 24.38 -44.51
N ALA A 473 16.60 24.97 -43.34
CA ALA A 473 15.36 25.69 -43.10
C ALA A 473 15.40 27.00 -43.91
N SER A 474 14.55 27.13 -44.93
CA SER A 474 14.21 28.41 -45.53
C SER A 474 12.94 28.94 -44.87
N PRO A 475 12.89 30.23 -44.47
CA PRO A 475 11.70 30.82 -43.90
C PRO A 475 10.74 31.24 -45.01
N GLY A 476 9.54 30.68 -44.99
CA GLY A 476 8.42 31.10 -45.84
C GLY A 476 8.13 30.15 -47.00
N GLY A 477 6.91 29.60 -47.01
CA GLY A 477 6.36 28.84 -48.13
C GLY A 477 5.57 27.63 -47.66
N GLY A 478 4.24 27.74 -47.71
CA GLY A 478 3.32 26.69 -47.28
C GLY A 478 3.34 25.41 -48.12
N GLY A 479 2.70 24.38 -47.56
CA GLY A 479 2.15 23.24 -48.29
C GLY A 479 3.16 22.30 -48.94
N GLY A 480 3.73 21.38 -48.17
CA GLY A 480 4.49 20.23 -48.68
C GLY A 480 3.99 18.95 -48.05
N GLY A 481 2.98 18.31 -48.66
CA GLY A 481 2.42 17.05 -48.19
C GLY A 481 3.38 15.87 -48.36
N THR A 482 3.51 15.06 -47.31
CA THR A 482 4.11 13.72 -47.37
C THR A 482 3.01 12.68 -47.60
N ALA A 483 2.72 12.39 -48.86
CA ALA A 483 1.92 11.23 -49.23
C ALA A 483 2.81 9.97 -49.24
N GLY A 484 2.53 9.03 -48.32
CA GLY A 484 3.24 7.75 -48.21
C GLY A 484 2.40 6.68 -47.51
N LYS A 485 1.65 5.93 -48.33
CA LYS A 485 1.01 4.59 -48.15
C LYS A 485 1.01 3.92 -46.77
N ASP A 486 -0.21 3.60 -46.33
CA ASP A 486 -0.61 2.46 -45.49
C ASP A 486 0.28 2.13 -44.29
N ARG A 487 0.23 2.97 -43.24
CA ARG A 487 0.23 2.59 -41.81
C ARG A 487 -0.46 3.68 -40.99
N ASP A 488 -1.24 3.29 -39.97
CA ASP A 488 -1.68 4.15 -38.87
C ASP A 488 -0.43 4.61 -38.09
N ALA A 489 0.25 5.63 -38.61
CA ALA A 489 1.37 6.27 -37.93
C ALA A 489 0.82 7.45 -37.13
N VAL A 490 0.88 7.31 -35.79
CA VAL A 490 0.84 8.44 -34.88
C VAL A 490 1.94 9.40 -35.31
N VAL A 491 1.55 10.59 -35.75
CA VAL A 491 2.50 11.66 -36.07
C VAL A 491 2.91 12.25 -34.72
N ASP A 492 4.08 11.87 -34.22
CA ASP A 492 4.68 12.50 -33.06
C ASP A 492 5.11 13.92 -33.45
N LEU A 493 4.21 14.87 -33.25
CA LEU A 493 4.48 16.29 -33.37
C LEU A 493 5.45 16.70 -32.25
N PRO A 494 6.55 17.41 -32.57
CA PRO A 494 7.48 17.91 -31.56
C PRO A 494 6.74 18.71 -30.50
N VAL A 495 7.03 18.47 -29.21
CA VAL A 495 6.42 19.20 -28.08
C VAL A 495 6.59 20.72 -28.24
N GLY A 496 7.68 21.17 -28.88
CA GLY A 496 7.88 22.59 -29.23
C GLY A 496 6.83 23.16 -30.17
N GLU A 497 6.44 22.43 -31.23
CA GLU A 497 5.36 22.84 -32.14
C GLU A 497 4.00 22.79 -31.44
N ILE A 498 3.77 21.79 -30.58
CA ILE A 498 2.56 21.69 -29.77
C ILE A 498 2.43 22.91 -28.84
N CYS A 499 3.54 23.35 -28.23
CA CYS A 499 3.56 24.53 -27.36
C CYS A 499 3.37 25.84 -28.15
N GLU A 500 3.87 25.95 -29.37
CA GLU A 500 3.66 27.13 -30.22
C GLU A 500 2.21 27.20 -30.76
N ILE A 501 1.61 26.05 -31.07
CA ILE A 501 0.19 25.94 -31.48
C ILE A 501 -0.76 26.19 -30.30
N LEU A 502 -0.44 25.70 -29.10
CA LEU A 502 -1.29 25.85 -27.91
C LEU A 502 -1.11 27.18 -27.19
N TYR A 503 0.10 27.78 -27.23
CA TYR A 503 0.46 28.92 -26.38
C TYR A 503 1.22 30.04 -27.11
N GLY A 504 1.48 29.93 -28.42
CA GLY A 504 2.13 30.98 -29.20
C GLY A 504 1.18 32.14 -29.55
N ASN A 505 1.73 33.35 -29.65
CA ASN A 505 1.00 34.59 -30.00
C ASN A 505 0.57 34.67 -31.49
N GLY A 506 0.35 33.53 -32.15
CA GLY A 506 0.06 33.43 -33.58
C GLY A 506 -1.43 33.40 -33.96
N ARG A 507 -2.36 33.57 -33.00
CA ARG A 507 -3.77 33.82 -33.35
C ARG A 507 -3.95 35.30 -33.72
N GLY A 508 -3.59 35.64 -34.95
CA GLY A 508 -4.12 36.84 -35.60
C GLY A 508 -5.60 36.64 -35.90
N ASP A 509 -6.41 37.64 -35.57
CA ASP A 509 -7.87 37.72 -35.74
C ASP A 509 -8.31 37.88 -37.22
N ASP A 510 -7.60 37.30 -38.18
CA ASP A 510 -7.90 37.46 -39.61
C ASP A 510 -8.26 36.09 -40.21
N ASP A 511 -9.53 35.67 -40.07
CA ASP A 511 -10.22 34.75 -41.01
C ASP A 511 -11.67 34.46 -40.54
N ILE A 512 -12.42 35.51 -40.18
CA ILE A 512 -13.89 35.48 -40.13
C ILE A 512 -14.41 36.65 -40.94
N ASP A 513 -14.22 36.59 -42.26
CA ASP A 513 -15.20 37.14 -43.20
C ASP A 513 -14.98 36.51 -44.57
N ASP A 514 -16.04 36.43 -45.37
CA ASP A 514 -16.09 35.89 -46.73
C ASP A 514 -16.18 34.37 -46.90
N ARG A 515 -17.42 33.85 -46.72
CA ARG A 515 -18.06 32.89 -47.64
C ARG A 515 -19.56 32.70 -47.31
N ILE A 516 -20.34 33.75 -47.56
CA ILE A 516 -21.76 33.62 -47.93
C ILE A 516 -21.90 34.35 -49.26
N GLY A 517 -22.08 33.59 -50.35
CA GLY A 517 -22.31 34.12 -51.69
C GLY A 517 -22.20 33.04 -52.77
N ASP A 518 -23.37 32.66 -53.28
CA ASP A 518 -23.67 32.14 -54.64
C ASP A 518 -22.92 30.89 -55.16
N GLU A 519 -23.55 29.71 -55.09
CA GLU A 519 -24.43 29.10 -56.11
C GLU A 519 -24.92 27.71 -55.65
#